data_AF-A0A7C2F0J4-F1
#
_entry.id   AF-A0A7C2F0J4-F1
#
_cell.length_a   1.000
_cell.length_b   1.000
_cell.length_c   1.000
_cell.angle_alpha   90.00
_cell.angle_beta   90.00
_cell.angle_gamma   90.00
#
_symmetry.space_group_name_H-M   'P 1'
#
loop_
_entity.id
_entity.type
_entity.pdbx_description
1 polymer ?
#
loop_
_entity_poly.entity_id
_entity_poly.type
_entity_poly.pdbx_seq_one_letter_code
_entity_poly.pdbx_strand_id
1 'polypeptide(L)'
;MSVLFEYLVAPFQYEFMQRAFLAAIMVGLICSILSCYLLVKRWALLGDAISHAVLPGVAFAYMIGTSFFLGAVITGVLTALGIGFVERNARIKEDAAIGIMFTGAFALGILLMSIIRSKSVDLYHILFGNVLGVSTGDLVITALTGVVVLLVVFLLFKELMLWSFDPTMASAIGLPVKLLHYLLMFLLSLTIVASLQTVGIVLVVAMLITPGATAFLLVKRLSTMMVLATLFGVFSAISGLYMSFYLNVASGPTMVLVSTCLFLMAMFVSPRRGIIPRWLKQRRAHLMATIEDYLKHAYHIQRERGAVSPSELSRKLGVSLSSALNVIAKLENMGLVERDKTGRLILTESGRERALKVIRSHRLWELFLAEEAGLGWDKVHDEAERLEHVISEDMTEQLEEILGEPRVDPHGHPIPTKDGVLSEPSGLSLAEAKPGSSGIVIWVNDDDPGVLKYLASIGMFPQKKVRVKRRYDADGVFVIEIDENEYRIPYPVAKSVYIMPLLEEQGKRKYPG
;
A
#
# COMPACT_ATOMS: atom_id res chain seq x y z
N MET A 1 44.43 7.93 -14.03
CA MET A 1 43.53 9.06 -14.31
C MET A 1 43.42 9.38 -15.80
N SER A 2 44.44 9.14 -16.62
CA SER A 2 44.41 9.34 -18.08
C SER A 2 43.45 8.40 -18.83
N VAL A 3 43.50 7.09 -18.57
CA VAL A 3 42.68 6.09 -19.30
C VAL A 3 41.17 6.26 -19.07
N LEU A 4 40.76 6.59 -17.83
CA LEU A 4 39.35 6.83 -17.50
C LEU A 4 38.85 8.14 -18.16
N PHE A 5 39.70 9.17 -18.18
CA PHE A 5 39.41 10.45 -18.83
C PHE A 5 39.34 10.31 -20.36
N GLU A 6 40.26 9.55 -20.97
CA GLU A 6 40.21 9.21 -22.39
C GLU A 6 38.96 8.41 -22.74
N TYR A 7 38.55 7.46 -21.90
CA TYR A 7 37.28 6.74 -22.09
C TYR A 7 36.09 7.72 -22.05
N LEU A 8 36.03 8.61 -21.06
CA LEU A 8 34.94 9.58 -20.93
C LEU A 8 34.89 10.61 -22.09
N VAL A 9 36.05 11.00 -22.63
CA VAL A 9 36.18 12.07 -23.64
C VAL A 9 36.17 11.55 -25.08
N ALA A 10 36.49 10.27 -25.33
CA ALA A 10 36.56 9.69 -26.67
C ALA A 10 35.28 9.90 -27.51
N PRO A 11 34.04 9.75 -26.99
CA PRO A 11 32.84 10.00 -27.77
C PRO A 11 32.67 11.48 -28.16
N PHE A 12 33.17 12.41 -27.34
CA PHE A 12 33.08 13.85 -27.61
C PHE A 12 34.07 14.33 -28.68
N GLN A 13 34.99 13.50 -29.16
CA GLN A 13 35.88 13.87 -30.27
C GLN A 13 35.16 13.86 -31.62
N TYR A 14 34.03 13.16 -31.72
CA TYR A 14 33.26 13.05 -32.95
C TYR A 14 32.09 14.03 -32.98
N GLU A 15 32.04 14.88 -34.01
CA GLU A 15 31.02 15.93 -34.13
C GLU A 15 29.59 15.36 -34.23
N PHE A 16 29.40 14.23 -34.92
CA PHE A 16 28.09 13.57 -35.01
C PHE A 16 27.61 13.07 -33.63
N MET A 17 28.54 12.64 -32.78
CA MET A 17 28.24 12.14 -31.44
C MET A 17 27.90 13.30 -30.49
N GLN A 18 28.61 14.42 -30.58
CA GLN A 18 28.24 15.64 -29.85
C GLN A 18 26.81 16.08 -30.17
N ARG A 19 26.44 16.08 -31.46
CA ARG A 19 25.07 16.41 -31.91
C ARG A 19 24.05 15.40 -31.40
N ALA A 20 24.37 14.11 -31.41
CA ALA A 20 23.53 13.04 -30.87
C ALA A 20 23.29 13.22 -29.35
N PHE A 21 24.33 13.54 -28.57
CA PHE A 21 24.19 13.82 -27.15
C PHE A 21 23.31 15.05 -26.89
N LEU A 22 23.54 16.15 -27.61
CA LEU A 22 22.73 17.35 -27.46
C LEU A 22 21.26 17.06 -27.80
N ALA A 23 20.99 16.40 -28.92
CA ALA A 23 19.63 16.02 -29.31
C ALA A 23 18.96 15.14 -28.25
N ALA A 24 19.66 14.10 -27.76
CA ALA A 24 19.12 13.16 -26.79
C ALA A 24 18.84 13.82 -25.43
N ILE A 25 19.72 14.73 -24.97
CA ILE A 25 19.51 15.51 -23.74
C ILE A 25 18.30 16.43 -23.89
N MET A 26 18.18 17.12 -25.01
CA MET A 26 17.08 18.05 -25.26
C MET A 26 15.74 17.33 -25.33
N VAL A 27 15.65 16.24 -26.10
CA VAL A 27 14.46 15.39 -26.18
C VAL A 27 14.13 14.79 -24.82
N GLY A 28 15.13 14.21 -24.13
CA GLY A 28 14.96 13.66 -22.80
C GLY A 28 14.40 14.67 -21.81
N LEU A 29 14.85 15.93 -21.86
CA LEU A 29 14.37 17.00 -20.99
C LEU A 29 12.92 17.41 -21.32
N ILE A 30 12.63 17.71 -22.59
CA ILE A 30 11.31 18.20 -23.01
C ILE A 30 10.24 17.11 -22.81
N CYS A 31 10.52 15.88 -23.26
CA CYS A 31 9.59 14.77 -23.13
C CYS A 31 9.34 14.37 -21.67
N SER A 32 10.36 14.37 -20.81
CA SER A 32 10.18 14.00 -19.40
C SER A 32 9.28 14.97 -18.62
N ILE A 33 9.31 16.25 -18.98
CA ILE A 33 8.44 17.26 -18.38
C ILE A 33 6.98 17.03 -18.80
N LEU A 34 6.73 16.81 -20.09
CA LEU A 34 5.38 16.50 -20.58
C LEU A 34 4.87 15.13 -20.09
N SER A 35 5.78 14.17 -19.89
CA SER A 35 5.49 12.84 -19.34
C SER A 35 4.75 12.91 -18.01
N CYS A 36 5.09 13.89 -17.18
CA CYS A 36 4.46 14.09 -15.88
C CYS A 36 2.96 14.38 -16.01
N TYR A 37 2.57 15.21 -16.99
CA TYR A 37 1.18 15.54 -17.25
C TYR A 37 0.43 14.38 -17.91
N LEU A 38 1.07 13.71 -18.89
CA LEU A 38 0.51 12.52 -19.54
C LEU A 38 0.17 11.43 -18.52
N LEU A 39 1.05 11.19 -17.56
CA LEU A 39 0.86 10.15 -16.56
C LEU A 39 -0.29 10.48 -15.59
N VAL A 40 -0.35 11.73 -15.08
CA VAL A 40 -1.42 12.16 -14.16
C VAL A 40 -2.78 12.12 -14.86
N LYS A 41 -2.82 12.50 -16.15
CA LYS A 41 -4.02 12.42 -17.00
C LYS A 41 -4.34 11.02 -17.53
N ARG A 42 -3.45 10.04 -17.34
CA ARG A 42 -3.56 8.66 -17.88
C ARG A 42 -3.55 8.59 -19.41
N TRP A 43 -2.95 9.56 -20.08
CA TRP A 43 -2.83 9.65 -21.54
C TRP A 43 -1.59 8.94 -22.09
N ALA A 44 -1.21 7.81 -21.48
CA ALA A 44 0.06 7.14 -21.81
C ALA A 44 0.15 6.72 -23.30
N LEU A 45 -0.98 6.37 -23.92
CA LEU A 45 -1.03 5.95 -25.33
C LEU A 45 -1.12 7.10 -26.33
N LEU A 46 -1.30 8.34 -25.87
CA LEU A 46 -1.47 9.50 -26.75
C LEU A 46 -0.20 9.80 -27.56
N GLY A 47 0.98 9.61 -26.95
CA GLY A 47 2.26 9.84 -27.62
C GLY A 47 2.47 8.92 -28.83
N ASP A 48 2.09 7.66 -28.70
CA ASP A 48 2.17 6.66 -29.76
C ASP A 48 1.17 6.98 -30.90
N ALA A 49 -0.07 7.29 -30.53
CA ALA A 49 -1.13 7.66 -31.46
C ALA A 49 -0.76 8.87 -32.34
N ILE A 50 -0.24 9.94 -31.74
CA ILE A 50 0.17 11.14 -32.47
C ILE A 50 1.34 10.83 -33.40
N SER A 51 2.34 10.07 -32.94
CA SER A 51 3.55 9.79 -33.72
C SER A 51 3.25 9.09 -35.05
N HIS A 52 2.24 8.24 -35.07
CA HIS A 52 1.78 7.57 -36.29
C HIS A 52 0.76 8.37 -37.09
N ALA A 53 -0.06 9.18 -36.42
CA ALA A 53 -1.00 10.09 -37.08
C ALA A 53 -0.31 11.20 -37.89
N VAL A 54 0.99 11.37 -37.74
CA VAL A 54 1.83 12.32 -38.50
C VAL A 54 2.06 11.88 -39.96
N LEU A 55 1.95 10.58 -40.27
CA LEU A 55 2.28 10.04 -41.60
C LEU A 55 1.54 10.67 -42.78
N PRO A 56 0.21 10.90 -42.76
CA PRO A 56 -0.48 11.61 -43.85
C PRO A 56 0.11 12.98 -44.13
N GLY A 57 0.52 13.69 -43.08
CA GLY A 57 1.10 15.01 -43.20
C GLY A 57 2.44 15.02 -43.90
N VAL A 58 3.29 14.05 -43.57
CA VAL A 58 4.58 13.85 -44.24
C VAL A 58 4.37 13.47 -45.71
N ALA A 59 3.43 12.57 -45.99
CA ALA A 59 3.09 12.16 -47.35
C ALA A 59 2.56 13.33 -48.19
N PHE A 60 1.67 14.15 -47.62
CA PHE A 60 1.11 15.32 -48.30
C PHE A 60 2.16 16.42 -48.52
N ALA A 61 3.01 16.68 -47.52
CA ALA A 61 4.12 17.61 -47.67
C ALA A 61 5.08 17.19 -48.79
N TYR A 62 5.33 15.88 -48.93
CA TYR A 62 6.12 15.34 -50.03
C TYR A 62 5.48 15.62 -51.40
N MET A 63 4.16 15.46 -51.53
CA MET A 63 3.45 15.71 -52.80
C MET A 63 3.52 17.16 -53.26
N ILE A 64 3.48 18.12 -52.33
CA ILE A 64 3.51 19.56 -52.62
C ILE A 64 4.96 20.10 -52.68
N GLY A 65 5.94 19.33 -52.20
CA GLY A 65 7.33 19.74 -52.12
C GLY A 65 7.61 20.74 -50.98
N THR A 66 6.80 20.70 -49.91
CA THR A 66 6.98 21.54 -48.71
C THR A 66 7.80 20.82 -47.63
N SER A 67 8.19 21.53 -46.57
CA SER A 67 8.89 20.92 -45.43
C SER A 67 8.07 19.80 -44.77
N PHE A 68 8.70 18.64 -44.56
CA PHE A 68 8.07 17.49 -43.88
C PHE A 68 7.65 17.81 -42.45
N PHE A 69 8.42 18.67 -41.76
CA PHE A 69 8.09 19.12 -40.40
C PHE A 69 6.74 19.83 -40.37
N LEU A 70 6.49 20.73 -41.32
CA LEU A 70 5.26 21.51 -41.36
C LEU A 70 4.04 20.62 -41.61
N GLY A 71 4.13 19.69 -42.58
CA GLY A 71 3.06 18.72 -42.85
C GLY A 71 2.77 17.82 -41.64
N ALA A 72 3.85 17.37 -40.97
CA ALA A 72 3.77 16.56 -39.77
C ALA A 72 3.07 17.29 -38.61
N VAL A 73 3.46 18.53 -38.32
CA VAL A 73 2.84 19.35 -37.27
C VAL A 73 1.37 19.59 -37.57
N ILE A 74 1.02 19.97 -38.81
CA ILE A 74 -0.37 20.25 -39.19
C ILE A 74 -1.24 19.01 -38.95
N THR A 75 -0.81 17.84 -39.43
CA THR A 75 -1.62 16.62 -39.32
C THR A 75 -1.65 16.08 -37.90
N GLY A 76 -0.53 16.16 -37.17
CA GLY A 76 -0.47 15.81 -35.75
C GLY A 76 -1.43 16.65 -34.91
N VAL A 77 -1.42 17.98 -35.12
CA VAL A 77 -2.33 18.90 -34.43
C VAL A 77 -3.78 18.64 -34.83
N LEU A 78 -4.08 18.47 -36.13
CA LEU A 78 -5.44 18.14 -36.59
C LEU A 78 -5.95 16.84 -35.96
N THR A 79 -5.09 15.83 -35.85
CA THR A 79 -5.46 14.56 -35.22
C THR A 79 -5.67 14.71 -33.72
N ALA A 80 -4.78 15.43 -33.03
CA ALA A 80 -4.90 15.72 -31.61
C ALA A 80 -6.20 16.51 -31.28
N LEU A 81 -6.52 17.53 -32.10
CA LEU A 81 -7.78 18.26 -32.00
C LEU A 81 -8.99 17.37 -32.30
N GLY A 82 -8.88 16.50 -33.30
CA GLY A 82 -9.89 15.52 -33.68
C GLY A 82 -10.19 14.52 -32.57
N ILE A 83 -9.17 14.03 -31.86
CA ILE A 83 -9.33 13.16 -30.69
C ILE A 83 -10.19 13.85 -29.63
N GLY A 84 -9.82 15.07 -29.23
CA GLY A 84 -10.59 15.82 -28.23
C GLY A 84 -12.01 16.19 -28.68
N PHE A 85 -12.21 16.41 -29.99
CA PHE A 85 -13.55 16.63 -30.56
C PHE A 85 -14.42 15.37 -30.49
N VAL A 86 -13.88 14.22 -30.91
CA VAL A 86 -14.62 12.94 -30.90
C VAL A 86 -14.94 12.51 -29.47
N GLU A 87 -13.97 12.59 -28.55
CA GLU A 87 -14.17 12.31 -27.13
C GLU A 87 -15.38 13.09 -26.57
N ARG A 88 -15.41 14.39 -26.84
CA ARG A 88 -16.41 15.30 -26.27
C ARG A 88 -17.79 15.17 -26.91
N ASN A 89 -17.85 14.97 -28.22
CA ASN A 89 -19.11 14.96 -28.96
C ASN A 89 -19.74 13.56 -29.03
N ALA A 90 -18.94 12.50 -29.13
CA ALA A 90 -19.43 11.13 -29.23
C ALA A 90 -19.59 10.44 -27.87
N ARG A 91 -19.12 11.06 -26.77
CA ARG A 91 -19.16 10.51 -25.40
C ARG A 91 -18.55 9.10 -25.28
N ILE A 92 -17.55 8.82 -26.11
CA ILE A 92 -16.77 7.58 -26.05
C ILE A 92 -15.57 7.76 -25.12
N LYS A 93 -15.04 6.65 -24.59
CA LYS A 93 -13.84 6.69 -23.75
C LYS A 93 -12.65 7.28 -24.52
N GLU A 94 -11.82 8.06 -23.83
CA GLU A 94 -10.63 8.71 -24.38
C GLU A 94 -9.75 7.75 -25.19
N ASP A 95 -9.43 6.57 -24.63
CA ASP A 95 -8.63 5.54 -25.30
C ASP A 95 -9.23 5.07 -26.64
N ALA A 96 -10.56 5.01 -26.74
CA ALA A 96 -11.26 4.62 -27.97
C ALA A 96 -11.23 5.74 -29.01
N ALA A 97 -11.40 7.00 -28.60
CA ALA A 97 -11.27 8.15 -29.50
C ALA A 97 -9.85 8.26 -30.06
N ILE A 98 -8.84 8.08 -29.20
CA ILE A 98 -7.44 8.00 -29.59
C ILE A 98 -7.25 6.90 -30.64
N GLY A 99 -7.70 5.67 -30.37
CA GLY A 99 -7.54 4.53 -31.27
C GLY A 99 -8.20 4.72 -32.64
N ILE A 100 -9.44 5.24 -32.70
CA ILE A 100 -10.16 5.47 -33.96
C ILE A 100 -9.46 6.53 -34.81
N MET A 101 -9.09 7.66 -34.21
CA MET A 101 -8.44 8.75 -34.93
C MET A 101 -7.05 8.37 -35.42
N PHE A 102 -6.27 7.68 -34.59
CA PHE A 102 -4.95 7.17 -34.96
C PHE A 102 -5.02 6.15 -36.10
N THR A 103 -5.88 5.13 -36.00
CA THR A 103 -5.98 4.10 -37.04
C THR A 103 -6.44 4.68 -38.37
N GLY A 104 -7.41 5.62 -38.35
CA GLY A 104 -7.87 6.34 -39.54
C GLY A 104 -6.77 7.19 -40.18
N ALA A 105 -6.07 8.00 -39.39
CA ALA A 105 -4.96 8.82 -39.87
C ALA A 105 -3.82 7.95 -40.41
N PHE A 106 -3.43 6.90 -39.70
CA PHE A 106 -2.37 5.99 -40.13
C PHE A 106 -2.72 5.28 -41.46
N ALA A 107 -3.95 4.77 -41.59
CA ALA A 107 -4.43 4.16 -42.82
C ALA A 107 -4.44 5.14 -44.00
N LEU A 108 -4.85 6.39 -43.78
CA LEU A 108 -4.78 7.45 -44.78
C LEU A 108 -3.33 7.74 -45.19
N GLY A 109 -2.40 7.77 -44.24
CA GLY A 109 -0.99 8.01 -44.50
C GLY A 109 -0.37 6.91 -45.36
N ILE A 110 -0.64 5.65 -45.03
CA ILE A 110 -0.21 4.50 -45.83
C ILE A 110 -0.81 4.54 -47.23
N LEU A 111 -2.10 4.88 -47.36
CA LEU A 111 -2.77 5.01 -48.66
C LEU A 111 -2.09 6.08 -49.54
N LEU A 112 -1.81 7.26 -48.98
CA LEU A 112 -1.11 8.34 -49.68
C LEU A 112 0.30 7.90 -50.10
N MET A 113 1.04 7.24 -49.20
CA MET A 113 2.38 6.74 -49.52
C MET A 113 2.38 5.66 -50.61
N SER A 114 1.35 4.80 -50.65
CA SER A 114 1.20 3.79 -51.69
C SER A 114 1.06 4.39 -53.10
N ILE A 115 0.43 5.57 -53.20
CA ILE A 115 0.28 6.31 -54.47
C ILE A 115 1.61 6.91 -54.94
N ILE A 116 2.51 7.27 -54.01
CA ILE A 116 3.77 7.99 -54.26
C ILE A 116 4.90 7.07 -54.78
N ARG A 117 4.71 5.74 -54.79
CA ARG A 117 5.71 4.66 -54.95
C ARG A 117 6.67 4.70 -56.17
N SER A 118 6.60 5.72 -57.03
CA SER A 118 7.53 5.96 -58.14
C SER A 118 8.85 6.66 -57.76
N LYS A 119 9.01 7.16 -56.53
CA LYS A 119 10.28 7.75 -56.05
C LYS A 119 10.62 7.19 -54.66
N SER A 120 11.77 6.54 -54.53
CA SER A 120 12.25 5.87 -53.31
C SER A 120 12.40 6.85 -52.13
N VAL A 121 11.39 6.91 -51.27
CA VAL A 121 11.48 7.53 -49.95
C VAL A 121 11.52 6.41 -48.92
N ASP A 122 12.67 6.23 -48.26
CA ASP A 122 12.84 5.21 -47.23
C ASP A 122 12.09 5.59 -45.96
N LEU A 123 10.82 5.14 -45.88
CA LEU A 123 9.97 5.23 -44.68
C LEU A 123 10.67 4.73 -43.41
N TYR A 124 11.57 3.76 -43.56
CA TYR A 124 12.30 3.14 -42.46
C TYR A 124 13.11 4.17 -41.66
N HIS A 125 13.82 5.09 -42.33
CA HIS A 125 14.64 6.10 -41.66
C HIS A 125 13.80 7.17 -40.97
N ILE A 126 12.60 7.46 -41.47
CA ILE A 126 11.68 8.44 -40.88
C ILE A 126 10.96 7.86 -39.65
N LEU A 127 10.56 6.59 -39.69
CA LEU A 127 9.83 5.95 -38.59
C LEU A 127 10.75 5.55 -37.44
N PHE A 128 11.91 4.95 -37.72
CA PHE A 128 12.80 4.43 -36.68
C PHE A 128 13.82 5.44 -36.17
N GLY A 129 14.04 6.55 -36.91
CA GLY A 129 14.99 7.61 -36.58
C GLY A 129 16.45 7.16 -36.66
N ASN A 130 17.36 8.13 -36.74
CA ASN A 130 18.79 7.88 -36.61
C ASN A 130 19.43 8.98 -35.76
N VAL A 131 19.55 8.72 -34.46
CA VAL A 131 20.13 9.67 -33.48
C VAL A 131 21.56 10.09 -33.88
N LEU A 132 22.30 9.23 -34.59
CA LEU A 132 23.67 9.54 -35.03
C LEU A 132 23.71 10.40 -36.30
N GLY A 133 22.59 10.48 -37.04
CA GLY A 133 22.46 11.23 -38.29
C GLY A 133 21.81 12.61 -38.13
N VAL A 134 21.67 13.11 -36.91
CA VAL A 134 20.98 14.38 -36.62
C VAL A 134 21.69 15.55 -37.29
N SER A 135 20.94 16.31 -38.09
CA SER A 135 21.44 17.53 -38.73
C SER A 135 21.43 18.71 -37.76
N THR A 136 22.21 19.75 -38.06
CA THR A 136 22.18 21.01 -37.30
C THR A 136 20.81 21.69 -37.37
N GLY A 137 20.09 21.54 -38.49
CA GLY A 137 18.72 22.04 -38.65
C GLY A 137 17.75 21.37 -37.68
N ASP A 138 17.81 20.04 -37.56
CA ASP A 138 16.92 19.29 -36.65
C ASP A 138 17.19 19.65 -35.19
N LEU A 139 18.46 19.91 -34.84
CA LEU A 139 18.84 20.36 -33.51
C LEU A 139 18.26 21.75 -33.18
N VAL A 140 18.33 22.70 -34.13
CA VAL A 140 17.76 24.05 -33.96
C VAL A 140 16.24 24.00 -33.85
N ILE A 141 15.57 23.18 -34.68
CA ILE A 141 14.11 23.01 -34.63
C ILE A 141 13.69 22.42 -33.28
N THR A 142 14.41 21.40 -32.80
CA THR A 142 14.17 20.78 -31.49
C THR A 142 14.44 21.77 -30.35
N ALA A 143 15.49 22.59 -30.46
CA ALA A 143 15.83 23.63 -29.49
C ALA A 143 14.73 24.67 -29.37
N LEU A 144 14.33 25.24 -30.50
CA LEU A 144 13.31 26.28 -30.54
C LEU A 144 11.98 25.75 -30.02
N THR A 145 11.58 24.56 -30.48
CA THR A 145 10.36 23.88 -30.01
C THR A 145 10.43 23.61 -28.51
N GLY A 146 11.56 23.10 -28.03
CA GLY A 146 11.79 22.84 -26.61
C GLY A 146 11.66 24.08 -25.75
N VAL A 147 12.31 25.18 -26.15
CA VAL A 147 12.22 26.46 -25.44
C VAL A 147 10.78 26.94 -25.37
N VAL A 148 10.04 26.90 -26.49
CA VAL A 148 8.63 27.29 -26.52
C VAL A 148 7.79 26.42 -25.59
N VAL A 149 7.94 25.09 -25.65
CA VAL A 149 7.17 24.16 -24.80
C VAL A 149 7.47 24.37 -23.32
N LEU A 150 8.75 24.45 -22.96
CA LEU A 150 9.17 24.65 -21.58
C LEU A 150 8.72 26.01 -21.03
N LEU A 151 8.81 27.07 -21.84
CA LEU A 151 8.34 28.39 -21.47
C LEU A 151 6.83 28.38 -21.19
N VAL A 152 6.03 27.79 -22.09
CA VAL A 152 4.57 27.72 -21.92
C VAL A 152 4.20 26.88 -20.69
N VAL A 153 4.84 25.72 -20.50
CA VAL A 153 4.61 24.86 -19.33
C VAL A 153 5.02 25.57 -18.03
N PHE A 154 6.10 26.35 -18.05
CA PHE A 154 6.56 27.10 -16.88
C PHE A 154 5.59 28.25 -16.54
N LEU A 155 5.19 29.04 -17.54
CA LEU A 155 4.28 30.17 -17.35
C LEU A 155 2.89 29.71 -16.88
N LEU A 156 2.38 28.61 -17.43
CA LEU A 156 1.05 28.06 -17.12
C LEU A 156 1.10 26.90 -16.13
N PHE A 157 2.18 26.79 -15.34
CA PHE A 157 2.39 25.66 -14.44
C PHE A 157 1.23 25.48 -13.46
N LYS A 158 0.72 26.58 -12.88
CA LYS A 158 -0.34 26.53 -11.86
C LYS A 158 -1.67 26.10 -12.47
N GLU A 159 -1.98 26.62 -13.65
CA GLU A 159 -3.20 26.36 -14.41
C GLU A 159 -3.21 24.91 -14.92
N LEU A 160 -2.12 24.45 -15.52
CA LEU A 160 -1.96 23.07 -15.99
C LEU A 160 -1.98 22.08 -14.82
N MET A 161 -1.35 22.42 -13.69
CA MET A 161 -1.40 21.60 -12.49
C MET A 161 -2.83 21.46 -11.97
N LEU A 162 -3.53 22.58 -11.74
CA LEU A 162 -4.89 22.56 -11.19
C LEU A 162 -5.85 21.80 -12.12
N TRP A 163 -5.81 22.12 -13.42
CA TRP A 163 -6.62 21.43 -14.43
C TRP A 163 -6.27 19.93 -14.51
N SER A 164 -5.02 19.55 -14.27
CA SER A 164 -4.59 18.15 -14.32
C SER A 164 -5.20 17.31 -13.21
N PHE A 165 -5.22 17.82 -11.97
CA PHE A 165 -5.74 17.11 -10.80
C PHE A 165 -7.24 17.26 -10.60
N ASP A 166 -7.81 18.44 -10.87
CA ASP A 166 -9.22 18.74 -10.64
C ASP A 166 -9.77 19.69 -11.72
N PRO A 167 -10.26 19.14 -12.86
CA PRO A 167 -10.85 19.96 -13.93
C PRO A 167 -12.16 20.64 -13.51
N THR A 168 -12.89 20.08 -12.54
CA THR A 168 -14.14 20.67 -12.03
C THR A 168 -13.88 21.93 -11.22
N MET A 169 -12.91 21.90 -10.30
CA MET A 169 -12.46 23.06 -9.55
C MET A 169 -11.84 24.12 -10.46
N ALA A 170 -11.03 23.70 -11.45
CA ALA A 170 -10.47 24.62 -12.43
C ALA A 170 -11.60 25.40 -13.17
N SER A 171 -12.67 24.71 -13.57
CA SER A 171 -13.82 25.35 -14.20
C SER A 171 -14.59 26.26 -13.24
N ALA A 172 -14.70 25.90 -11.96
CA ALA A 172 -15.43 26.68 -10.96
C ALA A 172 -14.74 28.01 -10.63
N ILE A 173 -13.40 28.05 -10.62
CA ILE A 173 -12.60 29.28 -10.41
C ILE A 173 -12.49 30.12 -11.70
N GLY A 174 -13.08 29.66 -12.80
CA GLY A 174 -13.14 30.41 -14.07
C GLY A 174 -11.97 30.17 -15.02
N LEU A 175 -11.16 29.13 -14.82
CA LEU A 175 -10.12 28.79 -15.78
C LEU A 175 -10.71 28.23 -17.08
N PRO A 176 -10.14 28.59 -18.25
CA PRO A 176 -10.61 28.08 -19.54
C PRO A 176 -10.12 26.64 -19.76
N VAL A 177 -10.75 25.67 -19.10
CA VAL A 177 -10.45 24.22 -19.15
C VAL A 177 -10.26 23.69 -20.58
N LYS A 178 -11.11 24.14 -21.51
CA LYS A 178 -11.04 23.75 -22.93
C LYS A 178 -9.74 24.21 -23.59
N LEU A 179 -9.34 25.46 -23.33
CA LEU A 179 -8.12 26.03 -23.88
C LEU A 179 -6.90 25.30 -23.32
N LEU A 180 -6.89 25.00 -22.01
CA LEU A 180 -5.81 24.25 -21.37
C LEU A 180 -5.65 22.83 -21.93
N HIS A 181 -6.76 22.12 -22.15
CA HIS A 181 -6.76 20.81 -22.80
C HIS A 181 -6.12 20.88 -24.20
N TYR A 182 -6.66 21.73 -25.09
CA TYR A 182 -6.16 21.82 -26.46
C TYR A 182 -4.74 22.39 -26.54
N LEU A 183 -4.36 23.26 -25.60
CA LEU A 183 -2.99 23.76 -25.47
C LEU A 183 -2.03 22.60 -25.14
N LEU A 184 -2.35 21.77 -24.16
CA LEU A 184 -1.50 20.63 -23.81
C LEU A 184 -1.40 19.63 -24.99
N MET A 185 -2.51 19.37 -25.67
CA MET A 185 -2.53 18.53 -26.88
C MET A 185 -1.66 19.10 -28.00
N PHE A 186 -1.70 20.41 -28.20
CA PHE A 186 -0.85 21.11 -29.16
C PHE A 186 0.63 21.03 -28.79
N LEU A 187 0.98 21.30 -27.52
CA LEU A 187 2.36 21.18 -27.03
C LEU A 187 2.91 19.75 -27.20
N LEU A 188 2.11 18.75 -26.85
CA LEU A 188 2.44 17.35 -27.04
C LEU A 188 2.70 17.02 -28.51
N SER A 189 1.80 17.41 -29.40
CA SER A 189 1.97 17.19 -30.84
C SER A 189 3.23 17.87 -31.37
N LEU A 190 3.49 19.10 -30.95
CA LEU A 190 4.66 19.86 -31.39
C LEU A 190 5.95 19.19 -30.91
N THR A 191 6.00 18.78 -29.63
CA THR A 191 7.15 18.04 -29.07
C THR A 191 7.36 16.71 -29.78
N ILE A 192 6.32 15.92 -29.98
CA ILE A 192 6.42 14.60 -30.64
C ILE A 192 7.00 14.75 -32.03
N VAL A 193 6.48 15.69 -32.84
CA VAL A 193 6.95 15.88 -34.22
C VAL A 193 8.41 16.34 -34.27
N ALA A 194 8.80 17.31 -33.43
CA ALA A 194 10.18 17.79 -33.38
C ALA A 194 11.17 16.70 -32.90
N SER A 195 10.78 15.93 -31.89
CA SER A 195 11.61 14.86 -31.34
C SER A 195 11.66 13.60 -32.21
N LEU A 196 10.60 13.31 -32.97
CA LEU A 196 10.52 12.13 -33.84
C LEU A 196 11.56 12.21 -34.96
N GLN A 197 11.73 13.39 -35.58
CA GLN A 197 12.70 13.58 -36.66
C GLN A 197 14.15 13.45 -36.18
N THR A 198 14.44 13.87 -34.95
CA THR A 198 15.80 13.80 -34.39
C THR A 198 16.15 12.40 -33.89
N VAL A 199 15.26 11.80 -33.11
CA VAL A 199 15.61 10.65 -32.27
C VAL A 199 14.85 9.36 -32.66
N GLY A 200 13.69 9.49 -33.28
CA GLY A 200 12.85 8.37 -33.71
C GLY A 200 11.68 8.06 -32.77
N ILE A 201 10.67 7.38 -33.32
CA ILE A 201 9.37 7.17 -32.64
C ILE A 201 9.49 6.42 -31.31
N VAL A 202 10.27 5.34 -31.29
CA VAL A 202 10.35 4.41 -30.15
C VAL A 202 10.90 5.11 -28.92
N LEU A 203 11.95 5.92 -29.10
CA LEU A 203 12.58 6.63 -28.00
C LEU A 203 11.72 7.82 -27.53
N VAL A 204 11.04 8.53 -28.44
CA VAL A 204 10.11 9.61 -28.05
C VAL A 204 8.98 9.09 -27.19
N VAL A 205 8.32 8.01 -27.60
CA VAL A 205 7.22 7.40 -26.83
C VAL A 205 7.73 6.91 -25.47
N ALA A 206 8.89 6.25 -25.42
CA ALA A 206 9.48 5.83 -24.16
C ALA A 206 9.80 7.02 -23.23
N MET A 207 10.39 8.10 -23.75
CA MET A 207 10.73 9.29 -22.96
C MET A 207 9.49 10.07 -22.51
N LEU A 208 8.37 9.96 -23.22
CA LEU A 208 7.09 10.56 -22.82
C LEU A 208 6.36 9.75 -21.73
N ILE A 209 6.75 8.51 -21.44
CA ILE A 209 6.03 7.65 -20.48
C ILE A 209 6.94 7.26 -19.31
N THR A 210 8.09 6.65 -19.60
CA THR A 210 8.92 5.94 -18.62
C THR A 210 9.54 6.86 -17.56
N PRO A 211 10.12 8.04 -17.90
CA PRO A 211 10.70 8.93 -16.89
C PRO A 211 9.65 9.49 -15.91
N GLY A 212 8.47 9.90 -16.42
CA GLY A 212 7.36 10.35 -15.57
C GLY A 212 6.81 9.23 -14.70
N ALA A 213 6.63 8.02 -15.24
CA ALA A 213 6.21 6.84 -14.48
C ALA A 213 7.21 6.49 -13.37
N THR A 214 8.52 6.55 -13.67
CA THR A 214 9.60 6.30 -12.71
C THR A 214 9.57 7.32 -11.57
N ALA A 215 9.45 8.62 -11.88
CA ALA A 215 9.36 9.67 -10.87
C ALA A 215 8.08 9.58 -10.03
N PHE A 216 6.94 9.23 -10.64
CA PHE A 216 5.66 9.06 -9.95
C PHE A 216 5.65 7.93 -8.91
N LEU A 217 6.50 6.92 -9.07
CA LEU A 217 6.68 5.89 -8.05
C LEU A 217 7.47 6.39 -6.84
N LEU A 218 8.27 7.45 -6.98
CA LEU A 218 9.20 7.92 -5.95
C LEU A 218 8.67 9.13 -5.17
N VAL A 219 7.94 10.05 -5.80
CA VAL A 219 7.51 11.32 -5.19
C VAL A 219 6.01 11.59 -5.29
N LYS A 220 5.53 12.53 -4.46
CA LYS A 220 4.11 12.93 -4.37
C LYS A 220 3.79 14.28 -5.04
N ARG A 221 4.74 15.22 -5.07
CA ARG A 221 4.50 16.58 -5.56
C ARG A 221 4.87 16.66 -7.04
N LEU A 222 3.99 17.25 -7.86
CA LEU A 222 4.19 17.33 -9.32
C LEU A 222 5.48 18.07 -9.68
N SER A 223 5.81 19.17 -9.01
CA SER A 223 7.06 19.92 -9.26
C SER A 223 8.31 19.05 -9.04
N THR A 224 8.37 18.31 -7.92
CA THR A 224 9.47 17.37 -7.66
C THR A 224 9.47 16.19 -8.63
N MET A 225 8.29 15.79 -9.11
CA MET A 225 8.14 14.73 -10.10
C MET A 225 8.73 15.16 -11.44
N MET A 226 8.47 16.39 -11.89
CA MET A 226 9.05 16.94 -13.12
C MET A 226 10.58 16.99 -13.07
N VAL A 227 11.15 17.47 -11.96
CA VAL A 227 12.61 17.51 -11.81
C VAL A 227 13.21 16.11 -11.86
N LEU A 228 12.66 15.15 -11.09
CA LEU A 228 13.15 13.77 -11.10
C LEU A 228 12.95 13.09 -12.45
N ALA A 229 11.81 13.30 -13.12
CA ALA A 229 11.55 12.75 -14.44
C ALA A 229 12.59 13.25 -15.43
N THR A 230 12.88 14.55 -15.44
CA THR A 230 13.94 15.14 -16.28
C THR A 230 15.30 14.53 -15.96
N LEU A 231 15.65 14.36 -14.68
CA LEU A 231 16.91 13.73 -14.29
C LEU A 231 17.00 12.29 -14.80
N PHE A 232 15.95 11.47 -14.65
CA PHE A 232 15.93 10.10 -15.16
C PHE A 232 15.96 10.05 -16.69
N GLY A 233 15.22 10.93 -17.37
CA GLY A 233 15.20 11.02 -18.83
C GLY A 233 16.58 11.37 -19.39
N VAL A 234 17.17 12.46 -18.92
CA VAL A 234 18.52 12.89 -19.33
C VAL A 234 19.58 11.85 -18.96
N PHE A 235 19.51 11.27 -17.76
CA PHE A 235 20.44 10.21 -17.35
C PHE A 235 20.33 8.99 -18.26
N SER A 236 19.11 8.53 -18.59
CA SER A 236 18.89 7.39 -19.49
C SER A 236 19.34 7.67 -20.92
N ALA A 237 19.16 8.90 -21.40
CA ALA A 237 19.64 9.34 -22.71
C ALA A 237 21.17 9.34 -22.79
N ILE A 238 21.85 9.94 -21.80
CA ILE A 238 23.32 10.02 -21.77
C ILE A 238 23.90 8.61 -21.61
N SER A 239 23.50 7.87 -20.57
CA SER A 239 24.06 6.54 -20.29
C SER A 239 23.73 5.52 -21.39
N GLY A 240 22.53 5.57 -21.98
CA GLY A 240 22.14 4.71 -23.09
C GLY A 240 22.90 5.00 -24.38
N LEU A 241 23.21 6.27 -24.67
CA LEU A 241 24.03 6.66 -25.83
C LEU A 241 25.49 6.25 -25.65
N TYR A 242 26.05 6.47 -24.45
CA TYR A 242 27.40 5.98 -24.10
C TYR A 242 27.51 4.46 -24.26
N MET A 243 26.52 3.71 -23.75
CA MET A 243 26.49 2.25 -23.86
C MET A 243 26.35 1.79 -25.31
N SER A 244 25.55 2.49 -26.12
CA SER A 244 25.42 2.22 -27.56
C SER A 244 26.74 2.38 -28.30
N PHE A 245 27.55 3.41 -27.98
CA PHE A 245 28.85 3.65 -28.62
C PHE A 245 29.84 2.50 -28.37
N TYR A 246 29.97 2.03 -27.11
CA TYR A 246 30.94 0.98 -26.78
C TYR A 246 30.50 -0.42 -27.20
N LEU A 247 29.20 -0.70 -27.13
CA LEU A 247 28.66 -2.01 -27.50
C LEU A 247 28.33 -2.11 -28.99
N ASN A 248 28.47 -1.01 -29.75
CA ASN A 248 28.14 -0.91 -31.17
C ASN A 248 26.70 -1.39 -31.49
N VAL A 249 25.74 -0.93 -30.69
CA VAL A 249 24.29 -1.27 -30.82
C VAL A 249 23.47 -0.02 -31.13
N ALA A 250 22.24 -0.21 -31.60
CA ALA A 250 21.33 0.89 -31.94
C ALA A 250 21.03 1.80 -30.72
N SER A 251 21.26 3.11 -30.89
CA SER A 251 21.22 4.10 -29.81
C SER A 251 19.83 4.38 -29.24
N GLY A 252 18.79 4.39 -30.07
CA GLY A 252 17.41 4.57 -29.60
C GLY A 252 16.98 3.44 -28.65
N PRO A 253 17.01 2.17 -29.08
CA PRO A 253 16.66 1.02 -28.24
C PRO A 253 17.47 0.92 -26.95
N THR A 254 18.78 1.20 -26.96
CA THR A 254 19.60 1.13 -25.74
C THR A 254 19.15 2.15 -24.70
N MET A 255 18.86 3.39 -25.09
CA MET A 255 18.31 4.42 -24.19
C MET A 255 16.97 3.99 -23.59
N VAL A 256 16.09 3.38 -24.39
CA VAL A 256 14.81 2.84 -23.90
C VAL A 256 15.01 1.72 -22.88
N LEU A 257 15.93 0.79 -23.14
CA LEU A 257 16.25 -0.30 -22.21
C LEU A 257 16.80 0.23 -20.89
N VAL A 258 17.68 1.24 -20.93
CA VAL A 258 18.18 1.89 -19.71
C VAL A 258 17.04 2.55 -18.94
N SER A 259 16.18 3.32 -19.60
CA SER A 259 15.01 3.96 -18.97
C SER A 259 14.08 2.93 -18.34
N THR A 260 13.84 1.81 -19.03
CA THR A 260 13.02 0.68 -18.54
C THR A 260 13.66 0.02 -17.33
N CYS A 261 14.98 -0.15 -17.32
CA CYS A 261 15.72 -0.68 -16.17
C CYS A 261 15.57 0.23 -14.94
N LEU A 262 15.71 1.55 -15.12
CA LEU A 262 15.48 2.53 -14.05
C LEU A 262 14.06 2.46 -13.50
N PHE A 263 13.06 2.31 -14.37
CA PHE A 263 11.67 2.12 -13.97
C PHE A 263 11.49 0.84 -13.13
N LEU A 264 12.04 -0.29 -13.57
CA LEU A 264 11.97 -1.55 -12.83
C LEU A 264 12.65 -1.42 -11.46
N MET A 265 13.83 -0.81 -11.38
CA MET A 265 14.50 -0.53 -10.10
C MET A 265 13.62 0.32 -9.19
N ALA A 266 13.02 1.40 -9.71
CA ALA A 266 12.11 2.25 -8.94
C ALA A 266 10.86 1.49 -8.47
N MET A 267 10.33 0.56 -9.28
CA MET A 267 9.21 -0.31 -8.91
C MET A 267 9.55 -1.21 -7.71
N PHE A 268 10.74 -1.80 -7.66
CA PHE A 268 11.13 -2.66 -6.54
C PHE A 268 11.46 -1.85 -5.27
N VAL A 269 12.16 -0.73 -5.42
CA VAL A 269 12.74 0.04 -4.30
C VAL A 269 11.80 1.11 -3.74
N SER A 270 10.75 1.51 -4.47
CA SER A 270 9.88 2.63 -4.07
C SER A 270 9.39 2.51 -2.61
N PRO A 271 9.68 3.50 -1.73
CA PRO A 271 9.40 3.41 -0.30
C PRO A 271 7.92 3.19 0.08
N ARG A 272 6.97 3.58 -0.78
CA ARG A 272 5.52 3.55 -0.47
C ARG A 272 4.71 2.65 -1.40
N ARG A 273 5.13 2.53 -2.65
CA ARG A 273 4.44 1.72 -3.67
C ARG A 273 5.25 0.50 -4.09
N GLY A 274 6.50 0.40 -3.65
CA GLY A 274 7.36 -0.70 -3.99
C GLY A 274 6.94 -2.01 -3.33
N ILE A 275 7.29 -3.08 -4.02
CA ILE A 275 6.94 -4.45 -3.62
C ILE A 275 7.74 -4.83 -2.36
N ILE A 276 9.02 -4.45 -2.29
CA ILE A 276 9.94 -4.84 -1.21
C ILE A 276 9.56 -4.20 0.14
N PRO A 277 9.32 -2.88 0.26
CA PRO A 277 8.98 -2.28 1.55
C PRO A 277 7.63 -2.77 2.09
N ARG A 278 6.66 -3.05 1.21
CA ARG A 278 5.35 -3.63 1.59
C ARG A 278 5.52 -5.03 2.17
N TRP A 279 6.28 -5.87 1.49
CA TRP A 279 6.57 -7.23 1.94
C TRP A 279 7.35 -7.25 3.26
N LEU A 280 8.35 -6.37 3.42
CA LEU A 280 9.10 -6.24 4.67
C LEU A 280 8.23 -5.75 5.83
N LYS A 281 7.34 -4.78 5.59
CA LYS A 281 6.42 -4.28 6.62
C LYS A 281 5.44 -5.35 7.09
N GLN A 282 4.87 -6.12 6.16
CA GLN A 282 3.98 -7.24 6.49
C GLN A 282 4.69 -8.34 7.29
N ARG A 283 5.91 -8.71 6.88
CA ARG A 283 6.71 -9.71 7.62
C ARG A 283 7.05 -9.26 9.04
N ARG A 284 7.41 -7.98 9.22
CA ARG A 284 7.69 -7.42 10.55
C ARG A 284 6.44 -7.39 11.43
N ALA A 285 5.29 -6.99 10.89
CA ALA A 285 4.03 -6.99 11.63
C ALA A 285 3.65 -8.40 12.11
N HIS A 286 3.74 -9.41 11.22
CA HIS A 286 3.47 -10.79 11.60
C HIS A 286 4.44 -11.29 12.69
N LEU A 287 5.73 -10.97 12.60
CA LEU A 287 6.69 -11.37 13.64
C LEU A 287 6.36 -10.73 14.99
N MET A 288 5.93 -9.47 15.01
CA MET A 288 5.55 -8.77 16.25
C MET A 288 4.29 -9.36 16.87
N ALA A 289 3.25 -9.64 16.06
CA ALA A 289 2.06 -10.35 16.52
C ALA A 289 2.43 -11.70 17.15
N THR A 290 3.25 -12.51 16.46
CA THR A 290 3.73 -13.79 17.01
C THR A 290 4.52 -13.61 18.31
N ILE A 291 5.33 -12.57 18.46
CA ILE A 291 6.05 -12.29 19.71
C ILE A 291 5.05 -11.96 20.84
N GLU A 292 4.04 -11.16 20.53
CA GLU A 292 2.99 -10.74 21.46
C GLU A 292 2.12 -11.92 21.90
N ASP A 293 1.76 -12.84 20.99
CA ASP A 293 1.07 -14.10 21.31
C ASP A 293 1.87 -14.94 22.31
N TYR A 294 3.17 -15.12 22.04
CA TYR A 294 4.03 -15.90 22.93
C TYR A 294 4.12 -15.26 24.32
N LEU A 295 4.21 -13.93 24.39
CA LEU A 295 4.25 -13.20 25.66
C LEU A 295 2.92 -13.32 26.41
N LYS A 296 1.78 -13.15 25.73
CA LYS A 296 0.43 -13.32 26.28
C LYS A 296 0.28 -14.71 26.90
N HIS A 297 0.54 -15.77 26.13
CA HIS A 297 0.41 -17.14 26.63
C HIS A 297 1.45 -17.50 27.69
N ALA A 298 2.70 -17.02 27.56
CA ALA A 298 3.71 -17.22 28.61
C ALA A 298 3.27 -16.57 29.93
N TYR A 299 2.63 -15.40 29.89
CA TYR A 299 2.13 -14.72 31.07
C TYR A 299 1.04 -15.55 31.77
N HIS A 300 0.05 -16.06 31.03
CA HIS A 300 -0.99 -16.92 31.59
C HIS A 300 -0.43 -18.19 32.22
N ILE A 301 0.47 -18.91 31.52
CA ILE A 301 1.08 -20.16 32.03
C ILE A 301 1.93 -19.87 33.29
N GLN A 302 2.74 -18.81 33.25
CA GLN A 302 3.58 -18.44 34.39
C GLN A 302 2.74 -18.05 35.61
N ARG A 303 1.60 -17.39 35.40
CA ARG A 303 0.68 -17.01 36.48
C ARG A 303 0.08 -18.23 37.18
N GLU A 304 -0.29 -19.27 36.43
CA GLU A 304 -0.87 -20.49 36.99
C GLU A 304 0.15 -21.42 37.65
N ARG A 305 1.35 -21.53 37.08
CA ARG A 305 2.32 -22.59 37.44
C ARG A 305 3.69 -22.09 37.91
N GLY A 306 3.90 -20.78 37.89
CA GLY A 306 5.15 -20.12 38.30
C GLY A 306 6.27 -20.10 37.26
N ALA A 307 6.30 -21.02 36.29
CA ALA A 307 7.30 -21.07 35.22
C ALA A 307 6.76 -21.73 33.95
N VAL A 308 7.29 -21.37 32.77
CA VAL A 308 6.77 -21.79 31.46
C VAL A 308 7.69 -22.82 30.80
N SER A 309 7.16 -23.99 30.44
CA SER A 309 7.89 -24.96 29.62
C SER A 309 7.79 -24.63 28.12
N PRO A 310 8.89 -24.70 27.34
CA PRO A 310 8.83 -24.54 25.88
C PRO A 310 7.86 -25.50 25.19
N SER A 311 7.71 -26.73 25.70
CA SER A 311 6.78 -27.73 25.15
C SER A 311 5.31 -27.42 25.42
N GLU A 312 5.03 -26.72 26.52
CA GLU A 312 3.69 -26.29 26.88
C GLU A 312 3.26 -25.08 26.05
N LEU A 313 4.17 -24.12 25.87
CA LEU A 313 3.96 -22.95 25.01
C LEU A 313 3.73 -23.37 23.55
N SER A 314 4.54 -24.30 23.03
CA SER A 314 4.35 -24.91 21.71
C SER A 314 2.96 -25.55 21.54
N ARG A 315 2.47 -26.26 22.58
CA ARG A 315 1.17 -26.91 22.55
C ARG A 315 0.02 -25.91 22.57
N LYS A 316 0.07 -24.90 23.46
CA LYS A 316 -0.99 -23.88 23.58
C LYS A 316 -1.12 -23.05 22.30
N LEU A 317 0.00 -22.75 21.63
CA LEU A 317 0.04 -22.00 20.37
C LEU A 317 -0.19 -22.85 19.10
N GLY A 318 -0.32 -24.17 19.22
CA GLY A 318 -0.54 -25.06 18.07
C GLY A 318 0.64 -25.14 17.08
N VAL A 319 1.87 -24.87 17.52
CA VAL A 319 3.07 -24.85 16.66
C VAL A 319 4.05 -25.97 17.01
N SER A 320 4.93 -26.31 16.06
CA SER A 320 5.99 -27.30 16.32
C SER A 320 6.98 -26.80 17.39
N LEU A 321 7.58 -27.73 18.15
CA LEU A 321 8.55 -27.39 19.20
C LEU A 321 9.76 -26.62 18.64
N SER A 322 10.22 -26.97 17.43
CA SER A 322 11.33 -26.26 16.78
C SER A 322 10.97 -24.83 16.39
N SER A 323 9.73 -24.60 15.90
CA SER A 323 9.21 -23.25 15.66
C SER A 323 9.14 -22.43 16.95
N ALA A 324 8.65 -23.04 18.03
CA ALA A 324 8.59 -22.40 19.34
C ALA A 324 9.97 -22.01 19.88
N LEU A 325 10.94 -22.92 19.82
CA LEU A 325 12.31 -22.65 20.25
C LEU A 325 12.95 -21.50 19.45
N ASN A 326 12.67 -21.37 18.15
CA ASN A 326 13.14 -20.25 17.34
C ASN A 326 12.56 -18.89 17.77
N VAL A 327 11.29 -18.84 18.17
CA VAL A 327 10.66 -17.60 18.67
C VAL A 327 11.14 -17.30 20.09
N ILE A 328 11.22 -18.32 20.95
CA ILE A 328 11.75 -18.19 22.31
C ILE A 328 13.18 -17.63 22.29
N ALA A 329 14.05 -18.12 21.41
CA ALA A 329 15.41 -17.58 21.26
C ALA A 329 15.40 -16.09 20.85
N LYS A 330 14.42 -15.64 20.07
CA LYS A 330 14.25 -14.21 19.76
C LYS A 330 13.79 -13.41 20.97
N LEU A 331 12.85 -13.94 21.76
CA LEU A 331 12.39 -13.31 23.00
C LEU A 331 13.54 -13.16 24.01
N GLU A 332 14.41 -14.17 24.12
CA GLU A 332 15.63 -14.14 24.95
C GLU A 332 16.60 -13.06 24.45
N ASN A 333 16.87 -13.01 23.14
CA ASN A 333 17.74 -11.98 22.55
C ASN A 333 17.19 -10.56 22.70
N MET A 334 15.86 -10.41 22.82
CA MET A 334 15.19 -9.14 23.08
C MET A 334 15.11 -8.79 24.57
N GLY A 335 15.56 -9.67 25.47
CA GLY A 335 15.49 -9.47 26.92
C GLY A 335 14.07 -9.51 27.49
N LEU A 336 13.15 -10.19 26.80
CA LEU A 336 11.73 -10.31 27.21
C LEU A 336 11.47 -11.56 28.05
N VAL A 337 12.31 -12.57 27.94
CA VAL A 337 12.25 -13.80 28.74
C VAL A 337 13.65 -14.23 29.13
N GLU A 338 13.76 -14.88 30.28
CA GLU A 338 14.96 -15.51 30.81
C GLU A 338 14.70 -16.97 31.12
N ARG A 339 15.76 -17.77 31.26
CA ARG A 339 15.66 -19.16 31.71
C ARG A 339 16.04 -19.29 33.17
N ASP A 340 15.23 -20.02 33.92
CA ASP A 340 15.58 -20.46 35.27
C ASP A 340 16.65 -21.56 35.24
N LYS A 341 17.15 -21.95 36.43
CA LYS A 341 18.17 -23.00 36.59
C LYS A 341 17.72 -24.37 36.06
N THR A 342 16.42 -24.57 35.85
CA THR A 342 15.82 -25.81 35.32
C THR A 342 15.55 -25.73 33.82
N GLY A 343 15.89 -24.61 33.17
CA GLY A 343 15.67 -24.38 31.74
C GLY A 343 14.24 -23.96 31.37
N ARG A 344 13.38 -23.68 32.35
CA ARG A 344 12.03 -23.13 32.16
C ARG A 344 12.11 -21.63 31.97
N LEU A 345 11.17 -21.07 31.21
CA LEU A 345 11.12 -19.66 30.88
C LEU A 345 10.42 -18.87 32.00
N ILE A 346 10.97 -17.70 32.30
CA ILE A 346 10.42 -16.68 33.18
C ILE A 346 10.39 -15.35 32.42
N LEU A 347 9.25 -14.68 32.40
CA LEU A 347 9.11 -13.33 31.85
C LEU A 347 9.94 -12.34 32.66
N THR A 348 10.72 -11.51 31.95
CA THR A 348 11.35 -10.33 32.55
C THR A 348 10.30 -9.26 32.85
N GLU A 349 10.68 -8.19 33.55
CA GLU A 349 9.79 -7.05 33.80
C GLU A 349 9.26 -6.45 32.48
N SER A 350 10.14 -6.23 31.50
CA SER A 350 9.78 -5.74 30.18
C SER A 350 8.88 -6.71 29.39
N GLY A 351 9.14 -8.02 29.49
CA GLY A 351 8.30 -9.05 28.89
C GLY A 351 6.90 -9.08 29.49
N ARG A 352 6.81 -8.92 30.81
CA ARG A 352 5.55 -8.86 31.55
C ARG A 352 4.74 -7.61 31.20
N GLU A 353 5.35 -6.43 31.18
CA GLU A 353 4.68 -5.20 30.77
C GLU A 353 4.10 -5.33 29.37
N ARG A 354 4.88 -5.87 28.44
CA ARG A 354 4.44 -6.05 27.05
C ARG A 354 3.32 -7.07 26.91
N ALA A 355 3.37 -8.18 27.64
CA ALA A 355 2.26 -9.14 27.71
C ALA A 355 0.97 -8.48 28.23
N LEU A 356 1.08 -7.66 29.27
CA LEU A 356 -0.07 -6.98 29.87
C LEU A 356 -0.68 -5.92 28.96
N LYS A 357 0.13 -5.20 28.15
CA LYS A 357 -0.40 -4.29 27.12
C LYS A 357 -1.24 -5.02 26.08
N VAL A 358 -0.78 -6.19 25.63
CA VAL A 358 -1.52 -7.03 24.67
C VAL A 358 -2.82 -7.54 25.29
N ILE A 359 -2.76 -8.09 26.51
CA ILE A 359 -3.95 -8.55 27.26
C ILE A 359 -4.96 -7.41 27.47
N ARG A 360 -4.49 -6.20 27.76
CA ARG A 360 -5.33 -5.01 27.89
C ARG A 360 -6.03 -4.66 26.58
N SER A 361 -5.30 -4.63 25.47
CA SER A 361 -5.84 -4.41 24.13
C SER A 361 -6.92 -5.45 23.78
N HIS A 362 -6.64 -6.73 24.01
CA HIS A 362 -7.57 -7.85 23.81
C HIS A 362 -8.88 -7.65 24.57
N ARG A 363 -8.80 -7.39 25.87
CA ARG A 363 -9.98 -7.24 26.74
C ARG A 363 -10.85 -6.04 26.42
N LEU A 364 -10.21 -4.91 26.08
CA LEU A 364 -10.94 -3.71 25.65
C LEU A 364 -11.68 -3.97 24.32
N TRP A 365 -11.07 -4.74 23.41
CA TRP A 365 -11.75 -5.17 22.19
C TRP A 365 -12.92 -6.09 22.47
N GLU A 366 -12.77 -7.10 23.32
CA GLU A 366 -13.88 -7.99 23.69
C GLU A 366 -15.05 -7.18 24.26
N LEU A 367 -14.77 -6.22 25.14
CA LEU A 367 -15.79 -5.37 25.74
C LEU A 367 -16.48 -4.48 24.71
N PHE A 368 -15.70 -3.80 23.86
CA PHE A 368 -16.25 -2.98 22.78
C PHE A 368 -17.12 -3.79 21.82
N LEU A 369 -16.66 -4.98 21.43
CA LEU A 369 -17.41 -5.84 20.52
C LEU A 369 -18.70 -6.37 21.16
N ALA A 370 -18.68 -6.67 22.46
CA ALA A 370 -19.85 -7.10 23.21
C ALA A 370 -20.88 -5.98 23.38
N GLU A 371 -20.46 -4.80 23.85
CA GLU A 371 -21.37 -3.72 24.25
C GLU A 371 -21.82 -2.84 23.08
N GLU A 372 -20.88 -2.42 22.23
CA GLU A 372 -21.16 -1.44 21.16
C GLU A 372 -21.47 -2.11 19.82
N ALA A 373 -20.76 -3.18 19.48
CA ALA A 373 -20.98 -3.90 18.22
C ALA A 373 -22.09 -4.97 18.29
N GLY A 374 -22.55 -5.32 19.50
CA GLY A 374 -23.60 -6.30 19.72
C GLY A 374 -23.23 -7.73 19.30
N LEU A 375 -21.93 -8.07 19.31
CA LEU A 375 -21.46 -9.43 19.04
C LEU A 375 -21.83 -10.37 20.20
N GLY A 376 -22.10 -11.63 19.87
CA GLY A 376 -22.42 -12.65 20.86
C GLY A 376 -21.25 -12.93 21.80
N TRP A 377 -21.53 -13.08 23.09
CA TRP A 377 -20.55 -13.35 24.16
C TRP A 377 -19.67 -14.59 23.91
N ASP A 378 -20.11 -15.52 23.05
CA ASP A 378 -19.37 -16.70 22.62
C ASP A 378 -18.42 -16.48 21.42
N LYS A 379 -18.53 -15.34 20.73
CA LYS A 379 -17.73 -15.02 19.52
C LYS A 379 -16.71 -13.92 19.74
N VAL A 380 -17.03 -12.95 20.61
CA VAL A 380 -16.20 -11.75 20.86
C VAL A 380 -14.71 -12.03 21.04
N HIS A 381 -14.34 -13.17 21.64
CA HIS A 381 -12.96 -13.61 21.80
C HIS A 381 -12.22 -13.81 20.45
N ASP A 382 -12.82 -14.56 19.53
CA ASP A 382 -12.23 -14.88 18.23
C ASP A 382 -12.07 -13.63 17.36
N GLU A 383 -12.99 -12.67 17.49
CA GLU A 383 -12.87 -11.38 16.80
C GLU A 383 -11.85 -10.45 17.46
N ALA A 384 -11.78 -10.41 18.80
CA ALA A 384 -10.81 -9.60 19.52
C ALA A 384 -9.36 -10.06 19.25
N GLU A 385 -9.11 -11.37 19.19
CA GLU A 385 -7.79 -11.94 18.86
C GLU A 385 -7.27 -11.46 17.49
N ARG A 386 -8.16 -11.23 16.52
CA ARG A 386 -7.78 -10.71 15.20
C ARG A 386 -7.42 -9.22 15.20
N LEU A 387 -7.93 -8.48 16.18
CA LEU A 387 -7.86 -7.02 16.24
C LEU A 387 -6.79 -6.52 17.21
N GLU A 388 -6.42 -7.31 18.22
CA GLU A 388 -5.54 -6.87 19.32
C GLU A 388 -4.15 -6.39 18.85
N HIS A 389 -3.63 -6.90 17.72
CA HIS A 389 -2.34 -6.51 17.13
C HIS A 389 -2.41 -5.41 16.07
N VAL A 390 -3.61 -4.98 15.69
CA VAL A 390 -3.82 -4.05 14.56
C VAL A 390 -3.77 -2.59 15.02
N ILE A 391 -4.11 -2.32 16.28
CA ILE A 391 -4.27 -0.97 16.80
C ILE A 391 -3.02 -0.43 17.50
N SER A 392 -2.85 0.89 17.43
CA SER A 392 -1.84 1.61 18.20
C SER A 392 -2.28 1.83 19.64
N GLU A 393 -1.33 2.11 20.53
CA GLU A 393 -1.59 2.45 21.93
C GLU A 393 -2.59 3.62 22.05
N ASP A 394 -2.46 4.66 21.21
CA ASP A 394 -3.41 5.78 21.14
C ASP A 394 -4.87 5.34 20.85
N MET A 395 -5.06 4.29 20.03
CA MET A 395 -6.39 3.78 19.72
C MET A 395 -6.94 2.93 20.87
N THR A 396 -6.07 2.20 21.57
CA THR A 396 -6.45 1.47 22.79
C THR A 396 -6.94 2.44 23.87
N GLU A 397 -6.31 3.60 24.00
CA GLU A 397 -6.75 4.67 24.91
C GLU A 397 -8.12 5.24 24.51
N GLN A 398 -8.34 5.47 23.21
CA GLN A 398 -9.66 5.90 22.72
C GLN A 398 -10.76 4.86 22.98
N LEU A 399 -10.45 3.56 22.84
CA LEU A 399 -11.40 2.50 23.16
C LEU A 399 -11.79 2.51 24.65
N GLU A 400 -10.81 2.67 25.53
CA GLU A 400 -11.04 2.75 26.98
C GLU A 400 -11.88 3.99 27.37
N GLU A 401 -11.64 5.12 26.72
CA GLU A 401 -12.42 6.35 26.93
C GLU A 401 -13.88 6.17 26.49
N ILE A 402 -14.11 5.54 25.33
CA ILE A 402 -15.47 5.23 24.83
C ILE A 402 -16.21 4.30 25.80
N LEU A 403 -15.51 3.32 26.37
CA LEU A 403 -16.07 2.33 27.29
C LEU A 403 -16.20 2.84 28.75
N GLY A 404 -15.75 4.06 29.05
CA GLY A 404 -15.89 4.65 30.38
C GLY A 404 -14.96 4.06 31.45
N GLU A 405 -13.70 3.79 31.12
CA GLU A 405 -12.68 3.24 32.03
C GLU A 405 -13.08 1.92 32.74
N PRO A 406 -13.41 0.88 31.96
CA PRO A 406 -13.88 -0.39 32.50
C PRO A 406 -12.77 -1.11 33.30
N ARG A 407 -13.18 -1.79 34.37
CA ARG A 407 -12.26 -2.59 35.21
C ARG A 407 -12.22 -4.06 34.84
N VAL A 408 -13.22 -4.55 34.12
CA VAL A 408 -13.37 -5.96 33.74
C VAL A 408 -13.86 -6.07 32.30
N ASP A 409 -13.50 -7.17 31.65
CA ASP A 409 -14.03 -7.54 30.33
C ASP A 409 -15.44 -8.18 30.44
N PRO A 410 -16.11 -8.55 29.32
CA PRO A 410 -17.43 -9.16 29.34
C PRO A 410 -17.51 -10.48 30.12
N HIS A 411 -16.39 -11.17 30.32
CA HIS A 411 -16.31 -12.45 31.04
C HIS A 411 -15.93 -12.26 32.52
N GLY A 412 -15.66 -11.02 32.93
CA GLY A 412 -15.36 -10.63 34.31
C GLY A 412 -13.87 -10.65 34.65
N HIS A 413 -12.98 -10.91 33.70
CA HIS A 413 -11.55 -10.84 33.98
C HIS A 413 -11.08 -9.38 34.10
N PRO A 414 -10.17 -9.08 35.04
CA PRO A 414 -9.73 -7.71 35.28
C PRO A 414 -8.96 -7.14 34.10
N ILE A 415 -9.26 -5.94 33.65
CA ILE A 415 -8.51 -5.26 32.60
C ILE A 415 -7.22 -4.69 33.22
N PRO A 416 -6.01 -5.01 32.71
CA PRO A 416 -4.78 -4.39 33.19
C PRO A 416 -4.84 -2.86 33.04
N THR A 417 -4.34 -2.13 34.02
CA THR A 417 -4.22 -0.67 33.91
C THR A 417 -3.15 -0.28 32.89
N LYS A 418 -3.12 0.99 32.49
CA LYS A 418 -2.07 1.55 31.63
C LYS A 418 -0.66 1.30 32.15
N ASP A 419 -0.49 1.32 33.47
CA ASP A 419 0.79 1.06 34.16
C ASP A 419 1.11 -0.44 34.31
N GLY A 420 0.30 -1.33 33.71
CA GLY A 420 0.52 -2.77 33.79
C GLY A 420 0.20 -3.38 35.16
N VAL A 421 -0.69 -2.77 35.93
CA VAL A 421 -1.17 -3.34 37.20
C VAL A 421 -2.42 -4.16 36.93
N LEU A 422 -2.39 -5.42 37.34
CA LEU A 422 -3.54 -6.33 37.28
C LEU A 422 -4.02 -6.61 38.72
N SER A 423 -5.21 -6.14 39.09
CA SER A 423 -5.81 -6.40 40.40
C SER A 423 -6.83 -7.53 40.30
N GLU A 424 -6.50 -8.69 40.87
CA GLU A 424 -7.38 -9.85 40.83
C GLU A 424 -8.46 -9.77 41.92
N PRO A 425 -9.73 -10.05 41.59
CA PRO A 425 -10.73 -10.22 42.62
C PRO A 425 -10.46 -11.51 43.41
N SER A 426 -10.73 -11.50 44.71
CA SER A 426 -10.68 -12.73 45.53
C SER A 426 -12.01 -13.47 45.37
N GLY A 427 -11.96 -14.73 44.94
CA GLY A 427 -13.15 -15.55 44.76
C GLY A 427 -12.85 -17.04 44.83
N LEU A 428 -13.90 -17.81 45.05
CA LEU A 428 -13.84 -19.26 45.14
C LEU A 428 -14.43 -19.87 43.87
N SER A 429 -13.88 -20.99 43.39
CA SER A 429 -14.53 -21.74 42.31
C SER A 429 -15.89 -22.25 42.79
N LEU A 430 -16.90 -22.23 41.92
CA LEU A 430 -18.23 -22.76 42.21
C LEU A 430 -18.17 -24.26 42.55
N ALA A 431 -17.17 -24.98 42.03
CA ALA A 431 -16.90 -26.38 42.38
C ALA A 431 -16.44 -26.59 43.84
N GLU A 432 -15.87 -25.54 44.46
CA GLU A 432 -15.39 -25.55 45.85
C GLU A 432 -16.45 -25.00 46.82
N ALA A 433 -17.53 -24.40 46.31
CA ALA A 433 -18.59 -23.80 47.10
C ALA A 433 -19.45 -24.87 47.81
N LYS A 434 -19.83 -24.61 49.06
CA LYS A 434 -20.64 -25.54 49.87
C LYS A 434 -22.11 -25.49 49.43
N PRO A 435 -22.86 -26.61 49.45
CA PRO A 435 -24.32 -26.59 49.30
C PRO A 435 -24.97 -25.64 50.31
N GLY A 436 -25.94 -24.84 49.87
CA GLY A 436 -26.57 -23.77 50.62
C GLY A 436 -25.94 -22.39 50.39
N SER A 437 -24.68 -22.32 49.97
CA SER A 437 -24.01 -21.04 49.74
C SER A 437 -24.59 -20.27 48.55
N SER A 438 -24.65 -18.96 48.70
CA SER A 438 -24.97 -18.03 47.62
C SER A 438 -23.73 -17.17 47.32
N GLY A 439 -23.56 -16.78 46.07
CA GLY A 439 -22.47 -15.91 45.65
C GLY A 439 -22.82 -15.09 44.42
N ILE A 440 -21.99 -14.11 44.12
CA ILE A 440 -22.06 -13.34 42.87
C ILE A 440 -20.99 -13.89 41.94
N VAL A 441 -21.35 -14.20 40.70
CA VAL A 441 -20.39 -14.60 39.67
C VAL A 441 -19.47 -13.42 39.39
N ILE A 442 -18.17 -13.58 39.63
CA ILE A 442 -17.17 -12.51 39.45
C ILE A 442 -16.48 -12.61 38.10
N TRP A 443 -16.12 -13.83 37.68
CA TRP A 443 -15.61 -14.10 36.34
C TRP A 443 -15.82 -15.57 35.96
N VAL A 444 -15.67 -15.84 34.68
CA VAL A 444 -15.78 -17.17 34.08
C VAL A 444 -14.53 -17.42 33.24
N ASN A 445 -13.93 -18.60 33.33
CA ASN A 445 -12.82 -18.98 32.44
C ASN A 445 -13.35 -19.22 31.00
N ASP A 446 -12.72 -18.55 30.04
CA ASP A 446 -13.03 -18.52 28.61
C ASP A 446 -12.28 -19.56 27.77
N ASP A 447 -11.40 -20.38 28.38
CA ASP A 447 -10.58 -21.41 27.69
C ASP A 447 -11.37 -22.43 26.85
N ASP A 448 -12.65 -22.69 27.15
CA ASP A 448 -13.51 -23.65 26.46
C ASP A 448 -14.78 -22.97 25.89
N PRO A 449 -14.85 -22.76 24.56
CA PRO A 449 -16.03 -22.15 23.91
C PRO A 449 -17.33 -22.92 24.14
N GLY A 450 -17.25 -24.25 24.36
CA GLY A 450 -18.42 -25.07 24.68
C GLY A 450 -18.99 -24.75 26.06
N VAL A 451 -18.12 -24.47 27.04
CA VAL A 451 -18.51 -24.01 28.38
C VAL A 451 -19.15 -22.63 28.31
N LEU A 452 -18.57 -21.69 27.56
CA LEU A 452 -19.13 -20.35 27.39
C LEU A 452 -20.53 -20.36 26.76
N LYS A 453 -20.72 -21.13 25.69
CA LYS A 453 -22.05 -21.30 25.05
C LYS A 453 -23.08 -21.88 26.02
N TYR A 454 -22.66 -22.87 26.81
CA TYR A 454 -23.53 -23.46 27.81
C TYR A 454 -23.91 -22.45 28.91
N LEU A 455 -22.94 -21.70 29.43
CA LEU A 455 -23.18 -20.66 30.45
C LEU A 455 -24.08 -19.53 29.94
N ALA A 456 -23.89 -19.09 28.70
CA ALA A 456 -24.77 -18.12 28.05
C ALA A 456 -26.21 -18.65 27.92
N SER A 457 -26.37 -19.95 27.59
CA SER A 457 -27.70 -20.57 27.44
C SER A 457 -28.52 -20.65 28.73
N ILE A 458 -27.84 -20.69 29.89
CA ILE A 458 -28.47 -20.71 31.22
C ILE A 458 -28.49 -19.32 31.88
N GLY A 459 -28.09 -18.26 31.15
CA GLY A 459 -28.07 -16.89 31.65
C GLY A 459 -27.04 -16.61 32.74
N MET A 460 -25.99 -17.44 32.86
CA MET A 460 -24.95 -17.27 33.86
C MET A 460 -23.85 -16.32 33.34
N PHE A 461 -24.06 -15.03 33.56
CA PHE A 461 -23.11 -13.96 33.24
C PHE A 461 -22.42 -13.43 34.51
N PRO A 462 -21.28 -12.74 34.40
CA PRO A 462 -20.72 -11.96 35.50
C PRO A 462 -21.76 -11.04 36.14
N GLN A 463 -21.61 -10.77 37.44
CA GLN A 463 -22.53 -10.03 38.31
C GLN A 463 -23.87 -10.73 38.62
N LYS A 464 -24.18 -11.90 38.03
CA LYS A 464 -25.36 -12.67 38.40
C LYS A 464 -25.22 -13.32 39.77
N LYS A 465 -26.32 -13.36 40.53
CA LYS A 465 -26.40 -14.09 41.80
C LYS A 465 -26.67 -15.57 41.50
N VAL A 466 -25.86 -16.45 42.08
CA VAL A 466 -26.01 -17.90 41.97
C VAL A 466 -26.06 -18.53 43.36
N ARG A 467 -26.95 -19.52 43.53
CA ARG A 467 -27.04 -20.31 44.77
C ARG A 467 -26.77 -21.78 44.47
N VAL A 468 -25.83 -22.39 45.21
CA VAL A 468 -25.55 -23.83 45.10
C VAL A 468 -26.55 -24.59 45.97
N LYS A 469 -27.54 -25.26 45.38
CA LYS A 469 -28.56 -26.00 46.15
C LYS A 469 -28.07 -27.37 46.59
N ARG A 470 -27.53 -28.15 45.66
CA ARG A 470 -27.10 -29.53 45.92
C ARG A 470 -25.87 -29.88 45.09
N ARG A 471 -25.07 -30.79 45.61
CA ARG A 471 -23.94 -31.41 44.92
C ARG A 471 -24.15 -32.92 44.93
N TYR A 472 -24.13 -33.54 43.76
CA TYR A 472 -24.22 -34.98 43.60
C TYR A 472 -22.82 -35.53 43.34
N ASP A 473 -22.13 -35.94 44.41
CA ASP A 473 -20.73 -36.36 44.35
C ASP A 473 -20.48 -37.60 43.47
N ALA A 474 -21.50 -38.46 43.30
CA ALA A 474 -21.40 -39.67 42.47
C ALA A 474 -21.26 -39.36 40.96
N ASP A 475 -21.93 -38.31 40.49
CA ASP A 475 -21.98 -37.95 39.06
C ASP A 475 -21.18 -36.67 38.74
N GLY A 476 -20.64 -36.00 39.76
CA GLY A 476 -19.95 -34.72 39.61
C GLY A 476 -20.86 -33.59 39.11
N VAL A 477 -22.16 -33.66 39.40
CA VAL A 477 -23.16 -32.68 38.94
C VAL A 477 -23.57 -31.74 40.08
N PHE A 478 -23.62 -30.44 39.80
CA PHE A 478 -24.08 -29.41 40.72
C PHE A 478 -25.48 -28.95 40.32
N VAL A 479 -26.38 -28.83 41.29
CA VAL A 479 -27.67 -28.15 41.10
C VAL A 479 -27.53 -26.75 41.64
N ILE A 480 -27.64 -25.79 40.74
CA ILE A 480 -27.54 -24.38 41.03
C ILE A 480 -28.86 -23.70 40.71
N GLU A 481 -29.08 -22.54 41.31
CA GLU A 481 -30.22 -21.69 41.03
C GLU A 481 -29.74 -20.31 40.60
N ILE A 482 -30.28 -19.85 39.48
CA ILE A 482 -30.07 -18.53 38.88
C ILE A 482 -31.44 -18.00 38.46
N ASP A 483 -31.75 -16.76 38.81
CA ASP A 483 -33.03 -16.10 38.46
C ASP A 483 -34.25 -17.01 38.74
N GLU A 484 -34.26 -17.64 39.92
CA GLU A 484 -35.31 -18.56 40.41
C GLU A 484 -35.47 -19.89 39.64
N ASN A 485 -34.63 -20.15 38.64
CA ASN A 485 -34.62 -21.38 37.87
C ASN A 485 -33.49 -22.33 38.31
N GLU A 486 -33.76 -23.63 38.36
CA GLU A 486 -32.78 -24.66 38.71
C GLU A 486 -32.10 -25.24 37.47
N TYR A 487 -30.77 -25.27 37.49
CA TYR A 487 -29.94 -25.83 36.43
C TYR A 487 -29.00 -26.92 36.99
N ARG A 488 -28.79 -27.96 36.18
CA ARG A 488 -27.84 -29.04 36.47
C ARG A 488 -26.57 -28.83 35.66
N ILE A 489 -25.47 -28.46 36.32
CA ILE A 489 -24.20 -28.17 35.64
C ILE A 489 -23.15 -29.26 35.94
N PRO A 490 -22.38 -29.70 34.93
CA PRO A 490 -21.27 -30.63 35.13
C PRO A 490 -20.09 -30.02 35.93
N TYR A 491 -19.26 -30.86 36.54
CA TYR A 491 -18.05 -30.42 37.26
C TYR A 491 -17.10 -29.53 36.45
N PRO A 492 -16.80 -29.80 35.16
CA PRO A 492 -15.97 -28.90 34.35
C PRO A 492 -16.53 -27.48 34.27
N VAL A 493 -17.85 -27.34 34.11
CA VAL A 493 -18.53 -26.03 34.05
C VAL A 493 -18.47 -25.34 35.41
N ALA A 494 -18.74 -26.07 36.50
CA ALA A 494 -18.65 -25.53 37.86
C ALA A 494 -17.22 -25.09 38.22
N LYS A 495 -16.20 -25.80 37.72
CA LYS A 495 -14.79 -25.43 37.94
C LYS A 495 -14.43 -24.12 37.25
N SER A 496 -15.00 -23.85 36.08
CA SER A 496 -14.72 -22.65 35.27
C SER A 496 -15.42 -21.39 35.77
N VAL A 497 -16.33 -21.47 36.74
CA VAL A 497 -17.07 -20.32 37.27
C VAL A 497 -16.51 -19.93 38.63
N TYR A 498 -16.19 -18.65 38.81
CA TYR A 498 -15.70 -18.12 40.08
C TYR A 498 -16.76 -17.21 40.70
N ILE A 499 -16.99 -17.38 42.00
CA ILE A 499 -17.97 -16.63 42.76
C ILE A 499 -17.33 -15.92 43.95
N MET A 500 -17.84 -14.73 44.26
CA MET A 500 -17.63 -14.08 45.55
C MET A 500 -18.76 -14.54 46.49
N PRO A 501 -18.45 -15.26 47.59
CA PRO A 501 -19.47 -15.72 48.53
C PRO A 501 -20.22 -14.54 49.17
N LEU A 502 -21.53 -14.62 49.19
CA LEU A 502 -22.37 -13.74 50.00
C LEU A 502 -22.39 -14.33 51.43
N LEU A 503 -21.93 -13.56 52.41
CA LEU A 503 -22.04 -13.95 53.81
C LEU A 503 -23.52 -14.18 54.14
N GLU A 504 -23.86 -15.37 54.66
CA GLU A 504 -25.19 -15.64 55.20
C GLU A 504 -25.49 -14.63 56.33
N GLU A 505 -26.63 -13.94 56.25
CA GLU A 505 -27.21 -13.26 57.41
C GLU A 505 -27.46 -14.30 58.52
N GLN A 506 -26.49 -14.47 59.41
CA GLN A 506 -26.67 -15.24 60.62
C GLN A 506 -27.63 -14.52 61.57
N GLY A 507 -28.88 -15.00 61.60
CA GLY A 507 -29.66 -15.08 62.84
C GLY A 507 -30.59 -13.91 63.14
N LYS A 508 -31.89 -14.20 63.11
CA LYS A 508 -32.88 -13.60 64.02
C LYS A 508 -32.33 -13.66 65.45
N ARG A 509 -31.75 -12.57 65.95
CA ARG A 509 -31.62 -12.34 67.40
C ARG A 509 -33.03 -12.12 67.96
N LYS A 510 -33.59 -13.16 68.57
CA LYS A 510 -34.59 -13.03 69.63
C LYS A 510 -33.96 -12.16 70.72
N TYR A 511 -34.44 -10.94 70.91
CA TYR A 511 -34.19 -10.19 72.13
C TYR A 511 -34.94 -10.86 73.29
N PRO A 512 -34.31 -11.10 74.45
CA PRO A 512 -35.03 -11.13 75.72
C PRO A 512 -35.08 -9.70 76.28
N GLY A 513 -36.29 -9.26 76.64
CA GLY A 513 -36.57 -7.93 77.18
C GLY A 513 -38.03 -7.60 77.00
#